data_AF-A0A7J2IPS0-F1
#
_entry.id   AF-A0A7J2IPS0-F1
#
_cell.length_a   1.000
_cell.length_b   1.000
_cell.length_c   1.000
_cell.angle_alpha   90.00
_cell.angle_beta   90.00
_cell.angle_gamma   90.00
#
_symmetry.space_group_name_H-M   'P 1'
#
loop_
_entity.id
_entity.type
_entity.pdbx_description
1 polymer ?
#
loop_
_entity_poly.entity_id
_entity_poly.type
_entity_poly.pdbx_seq_one_letter_code
_entity_poly.pdbx_strand_id
1 'polypeptide(L)'
;MKTKNWTPRFIALSIVCFLVGVGIGLLGYHYFLKPQLAVYEGLTQGNTSTNWQITKIEPTKEMVEKIVFYENGKQEIIDLKSEDGKGIASLLTRKLHELNLQARCVFSEEDIEKIKQKDRVVELIFKKPVDITISQWVEPEERYHIPTDEKGYRILENVETAIFILEDNQERGLEAHILVGHGVEGRIGYSCWAINIKKEGKPELDKSWIDGINRLMK
;
A
#
# COMPACT_ATOMS: atom_id res chain seq x y z
N MET A 1 -30.86 -59.94 -12.28
CA MET A 1 -29.85 -58.88 -12.11
C MET A 1 -30.37 -57.87 -11.09
N LYS A 2 -29.71 -57.68 -9.95
CA LYS A 2 -30.05 -56.62 -8.98
C LYS A 2 -29.36 -55.33 -9.39
N THR A 3 -30.13 -54.29 -9.71
CA THR A 3 -29.61 -52.95 -10.00
C THR A 3 -29.08 -52.33 -8.71
N LYS A 4 -27.81 -51.95 -8.71
CA LYS A 4 -27.11 -51.37 -7.57
C LYS A 4 -27.40 -49.86 -7.56
N ASN A 5 -28.32 -49.43 -6.71
CA ASN A 5 -28.69 -48.01 -6.57
C ASN A 5 -27.50 -47.22 -6.04
N TRP A 6 -26.85 -46.45 -6.92
CA TRP A 6 -25.61 -45.70 -6.66
C TRP A 6 -25.87 -44.29 -6.09
N THR A 7 -27.13 -43.87 -6.09
CA THR A 7 -27.64 -42.57 -5.64
C THR A 7 -27.31 -42.20 -4.17
N PRO A 8 -27.40 -43.08 -3.17
CA PRO A 8 -27.14 -42.70 -1.78
C PRO A 8 -25.66 -42.41 -1.49
N ARG A 9 -24.72 -42.92 -2.32
CA ARG A 9 -23.28 -42.72 -2.13
C ARG A 9 -22.82 -41.32 -2.54
N PHE A 10 -23.46 -40.73 -3.54
CA PHE A 10 -23.16 -39.36 -3.95
C PHE A 10 -23.65 -38.34 -2.94
N ILE A 11 -24.87 -38.53 -2.41
CA ILE A 11 -25.44 -37.62 -1.40
C ILE A 11 -24.57 -37.59 -0.13
N ALA A 12 -24.07 -38.75 0.30
CA ALA A 12 -23.16 -38.83 1.44
C ALA A 12 -21.84 -38.08 1.19
N LEU A 13 -21.26 -38.18 -0.01
CA LEU A 13 -20.01 -37.50 -0.35
C LEU A 13 -20.18 -35.97 -0.40
N SER A 14 -21.31 -35.48 -0.92
CA SER A 14 -21.63 -34.05 -0.96
C SER A 14 -21.74 -33.44 0.43
N ILE A 15 -22.39 -34.15 1.36
CA ILE A 15 -22.56 -33.69 2.75
C ILE A 15 -21.21 -33.61 3.46
N VAL A 16 -20.33 -34.60 3.27
CA VAL A 16 -19.00 -34.60 3.89
C VAL A 16 -18.14 -33.45 3.36
N CYS A 17 -18.12 -33.19 2.05
CA CYS A 17 -17.36 -32.08 1.48
C CYS A 17 -17.88 -30.71 1.98
N PHE A 18 -19.19 -30.56 2.13
CA PHE A 18 -19.79 -29.31 2.63
C PHE A 18 -19.42 -29.06 4.10
N LEU A 19 -19.45 -30.10 4.95
CA LEU A 19 -19.11 -29.97 6.37
C LEU A 19 -17.62 -29.65 6.58
N VAL A 20 -16.72 -30.23 5.79
CA VAL A 20 -15.28 -29.93 5.86
C VAL A 20 -14.98 -28.51 5.35
N GLY A 21 -15.64 -28.08 4.26
CA GLY A 21 -15.49 -26.72 3.72
C GLY A 21 -15.94 -25.62 4.70
N VAL A 22 -17.09 -25.83 5.36
CA VAL A 22 -17.61 -24.88 6.37
C VAL A 22 -16.72 -24.82 7.61
N GLY A 23 -16.16 -25.96 8.05
CA GLY A 23 -15.25 -26.01 9.20
C GLY A 23 -13.96 -25.20 8.99
N ILE A 24 -13.36 -25.30 7.80
CA ILE A 24 -12.13 -24.55 7.46
C ILE A 24 -12.42 -23.06 7.24
N GLY A 25 -13.56 -22.72 6.63
CA GLY A 25 -13.98 -21.34 6.42
C GLY A 25 -14.25 -20.57 7.73
N LEU A 26 -14.86 -21.22 8.72
CA LEU A 26 -15.11 -20.63 10.04
C LEU A 26 -13.83 -20.47 10.87
N LEU A 27 -12.89 -21.41 10.77
CA LEU A 27 -11.56 -21.27 11.39
C LEU A 27 -10.77 -20.09 10.77
N GLY A 28 -10.78 -19.94 9.45
CA GLY A 28 -10.16 -18.79 8.79
C GLY A 28 -10.78 -17.45 9.21
N TYR A 29 -12.11 -17.39 9.37
CA TYR A 29 -12.82 -16.19 9.82
C TYR A 29 -12.42 -15.79 11.26
N HIS A 30 -12.33 -16.75 12.17
CA HIS A 30 -12.01 -16.46 13.57
C HIS A 30 -10.53 -16.12 13.85
N TYR A 31 -9.60 -16.66 13.05
CA TYR A 31 -8.17 -16.44 13.26
C TYR A 31 -7.57 -15.36 12.35
N PHE A 32 -8.17 -15.05 11.19
CA PHE A 32 -7.63 -14.09 10.22
C PHE A 32 -8.46 -12.81 10.06
N LEU A 33 -9.75 -12.82 10.46
CA LEU A 33 -10.71 -11.72 10.26
C LEU A 33 -11.53 -11.48 11.53
N LYS A 34 -10.87 -11.29 12.67
CA LYS A 34 -11.56 -10.84 13.89
C LYS A 34 -11.54 -9.31 13.95
N PRO A 35 -12.65 -8.58 13.66
CA PRO A 35 -12.78 -7.23 14.17
C PRO A 35 -12.91 -7.33 15.69
N GLN A 36 -11.97 -6.72 16.42
CA GLN A 36 -12.13 -6.52 17.85
C GLN A 36 -13.30 -5.55 18.08
N LEU A 37 -14.47 -6.11 18.36
CA LEU A 37 -15.62 -5.39 18.86
C LEU A 37 -15.40 -5.13 20.35
N ALA A 38 -14.70 -4.04 20.67
CA ALA A 38 -14.56 -3.54 22.03
C ALA A 38 -15.56 -2.38 22.22
N VAL A 39 -16.73 -2.74 22.73
CA VAL A 39 -17.64 -1.82 23.42
C VAL A 39 -16.91 -1.27 24.64
N TYR A 40 -16.77 0.05 24.75
CA TYR A 40 -16.55 0.70 26.04
C TYR A 40 -17.38 1.98 26.15
N GLU A 41 -18.41 1.89 26.99
CA GLU A 41 -19.05 3.03 27.61
C GLU A 41 -18.10 3.64 28.67
N GLY A 42 -17.98 4.97 28.64
CA GLY A 42 -17.65 5.80 29.80
C GLY A 42 -16.16 6.03 30.11
N LEU A 43 -15.68 7.27 29.93
CA LEU A 43 -15.45 8.25 31.02
C LEU A 43 -14.49 9.39 30.60
N THR A 44 -15.04 10.62 30.71
CA THR A 44 -14.45 11.88 31.19
C THR A 44 -13.17 12.46 30.57
N GLN A 45 -13.40 13.51 29.78
CA GLN A 45 -12.82 14.86 29.87
C GLN A 45 -11.63 15.09 30.84
N GLY A 46 -10.51 15.55 30.28
CA GLY A 46 -9.39 16.14 31.00
C GLY A 46 -8.47 16.90 30.06
N ASN A 47 -8.81 18.15 29.77
CA ASN A 47 -7.90 19.12 29.12
C ASN A 47 -6.73 19.40 30.08
N THR A 48 -5.49 19.47 29.57
CA THR A 48 -4.58 20.65 29.67
C THR A 48 -3.22 20.34 29.02
N SER A 49 -2.97 20.99 27.89
CA SER A 49 -1.72 21.64 27.49
C SER A 49 -0.38 20.98 27.85
N THR A 50 0.17 20.28 26.87
CA THR A 50 1.54 20.57 26.44
C THR A 50 1.55 20.69 24.93
N ASN A 51 2.00 21.85 24.45
CA ASN A 51 2.40 22.17 23.09
C ASN A 51 3.07 20.97 22.39
N TRP A 52 2.29 20.20 21.64
CA TRP A 52 2.79 19.05 20.88
C TRP A 52 2.71 19.29 19.38
N GLN A 53 2.68 20.57 18.94
CA GLN A 53 2.61 20.98 17.54
C GLN A 53 3.24 19.95 16.62
N ILE A 54 2.34 19.19 15.99
CA ILE A 54 2.67 18.04 15.16
C ILE A 54 3.36 18.57 13.93
N THR A 55 4.69 18.64 13.96
CA THR A 55 5.47 18.49 12.75
C THR A 55 5.54 16.98 12.49
N LYS A 56 4.41 16.39 12.05
CA LYS A 56 4.43 15.07 11.39
C LYS A 56 5.27 15.33 10.14
N ILE A 57 6.52 14.90 10.21
CA ILE A 57 7.58 15.31 9.30
C ILE A 57 7.19 14.82 7.92
N GLU A 58 6.66 15.72 7.09
CA GLU A 58 6.42 15.45 5.68
C GLU A 58 7.73 14.89 5.09
N PRO A 59 7.73 13.76 4.37
CA PRO A 59 8.93 13.26 3.71
C PRO A 59 9.60 14.35 2.87
N THR A 60 10.63 14.95 3.42
CA THR A 60 11.44 15.94 2.73
C THR A 60 12.51 15.21 1.91
N LYS A 61 13.03 15.87 0.87
CA LYS A 61 14.18 15.35 0.09
C LYS A 61 15.38 14.97 0.96
N GLU A 62 15.50 15.54 2.16
CA GLU A 62 16.59 15.28 3.11
C GLU A 62 16.44 13.95 3.85
N MET A 63 15.23 13.38 3.88
CA MET A 63 14.92 12.08 4.48
C MET A 63 15.18 10.92 3.52
N VAL A 64 15.38 11.20 2.23
CA VAL A 64 15.69 10.22 1.20
C VAL A 64 17.15 9.77 1.35
N GLU A 65 17.36 8.46 1.42
CA GLU A 65 18.69 7.84 1.47
C GLU A 65 19.22 7.57 0.08
N LYS A 66 18.43 6.88 -0.74
CA LYS A 66 18.75 6.61 -2.14
C LYS A 66 17.51 6.60 -3.00
N ILE A 67 17.74 6.83 -4.28
CA ILE A 67 16.79 6.56 -5.35
C ILE A 67 17.45 5.56 -6.28
N VAL A 68 16.75 4.48 -6.59
CA VAL A 68 17.23 3.45 -7.51
C VAL A 68 16.26 3.33 -8.66
N PHE A 69 16.78 3.45 -9.87
CA PHE A 69 16.07 3.15 -11.08
C PHE A 69 16.31 1.70 -11.49
N TYR A 70 15.24 1.03 -11.89
CA TYR A 70 15.24 -0.34 -12.34
C TYR A 70 14.65 -0.41 -13.74
N GLU A 71 15.40 -1.04 -14.66
CA GLU A 71 14.95 -1.28 -16.02
C GLU A 71 15.64 -2.52 -16.59
N ASN A 72 14.86 -3.45 -17.13
CA ASN A 72 15.38 -4.69 -17.75
C ASN A 72 16.35 -5.47 -16.83
N GLY A 73 16.04 -5.51 -15.53
CA GLY A 73 16.86 -6.18 -14.50
C GLY A 73 18.16 -5.46 -14.13
N LYS A 74 18.43 -4.28 -14.71
CA LYS A 74 19.56 -3.43 -14.34
C LYS A 74 19.14 -2.42 -13.28
N GLN A 75 20.09 -2.06 -12.43
CA GLN A 75 19.91 -1.07 -11.37
C GLN A 75 20.83 0.11 -11.61
N GLU A 76 20.31 1.32 -11.48
CA GLU A 76 21.06 2.57 -11.52
C GLU A 76 20.73 3.39 -10.28
N ILE A 77 21.76 3.80 -9.52
CA ILE A 77 21.57 4.66 -8.35
C ILE A 77 21.66 6.11 -8.81
N ILE A 78 20.59 6.87 -8.56
CA ILE A 78 20.53 8.28 -8.92
C ILE A 78 21.35 9.10 -7.91
N ASP A 79 22.25 9.95 -8.41
CA ASP A 79 23.02 10.86 -7.57
C ASP A 79 22.12 11.98 -7.02
N LEU A 80 21.79 11.90 -5.72
CA LEU A 80 20.97 12.90 -5.03
C LEU A 80 21.63 14.28 -4.93
N LYS A 81 22.93 14.42 -5.25
CA LYS A 81 23.62 15.72 -5.27
C LYS A 81 23.48 16.44 -6.60
N SER A 82 23.16 15.72 -7.68
CA SER A 82 22.90 16.32 -8.99
C SER A 82 21.59 17.12 -8.98
N GLU A 83 21.44 18.07 -9.90
CA GLU A 83 20.20 18.84 -10.01
C GLU A 83 19.01 17.93 -10.39
N ASP A 84 19.22 16.98 -11.30
CA ASP A 84 18.21 16.03 -11.71
C ASP A 84 17.82 15.10 -10.56
N GLY A 85 18.79 14.59 -9.79
CA GLY A 85 18.53 13.75 -8.63
C GLY A 85 17.73 14.47 -7.54
N LYS A 86 18.02 15.75 -7.29
CA LYS A 86 17.19 16.59 -6.39
C LYS A 86 15.78 16.78 -6.93
N GLY A 87 15.64 16.99 -8.24
CA GLY A 87 14.36 17.13 -8.93
C GLY A 87 13.51 15.87 -8.79
N ILE A 88 14.11 14.70 -9.03
CA ILE A 88 13.44 13.39 -8.90
C ILE A 88 13.02 13.18 -7.45
N ALA A 89 13.92 13.37 -6.49
CA ALA A 89 13.60 13.23 -5.07
C ALA A 89 12.40 14.11 -4.66
N SER A 90 12.42 15.39 -5.04
CA SER A 90 11.34 16.32 -4.74
C SER A 90 10.02 15.96 -5.42
N LEU A 91 10.06 15.44 -6.65
CA LEU A 91 8.86 15.01 -7.37
C LEU A 91 8.22 13.79 -6.71
N LEU A 92 9.03 12.77 -6.42
CA LEU A 92 8.56 11.51 -5.84
C LEU A 92 8.00 11.71 -4.43
N THR A 93 8.70 12.44 -3.56
CA THR A 93 8.21 12.69 -2.19
C THR A 93 6.89 13.47 -2.21
N ARG A 94 6.76 14.48 -3.08
CA ARG A 94 5.49 15.21 -3.25
C ARG A 94 4.36 14.26 -3.69
N LYS A 95 4.62 13.36 -4.63
CA LYS A 95 3.61 12.43 -5.15
C LYS A 95 3.10 11.45 -4.11
N LEU A 96 3.88 11.12 -3.08
CA LEU A 96 3.39 10.32 -1.95
C LEU A 96 2.27 11.02 -1.17
N HIS A 97 2.33 12.34 -1.02
CA HIS A 97 1.27 13.11 -0.36
C HIS A 97 -0.02 13.17 -1.18
N GLU A 98 0.08 13.00 -2.50
CA GLU A 98 -1.06 13.06 -3.42
C GLU A 98 -1.82 11.72 -3.48
N LEU A 99 -1.29 10.65 -2.89
CA LEU A 99 -1.95 9.34 -2.84
C LEU A 99 -3.36 9.47 -2.25
N ASN A 100 -4.36 8.94 -2.94
CA ASN A 100 -5.74 9.04 -2.51
C ASN A 100 -6.59 7.81 -2.85
N LEU A 101 -6.03 6.86 -3.61
CA LEU A 101 -6.70 5.62 -4.01
C LEU A 101 -5.88 4.43 -3.52
N GLN A 102 -6.46 3.64 -2.62
CA GLN A 102 -5.89 2.36 -2.21
C GLN A 102 -6.44 1.25 -3.10
N ALA A 103 -5.55 0.47 -3.71
CA ALA A 103 -5.92 -0.72 -4.48
C ALA A 103 -5.86 -1.97 -3.59
N ARG A 104 -6.66 -3.00 -3.93
CA ARG A 104 -6.72 -4.28 -3.20
C ARG A 104 -5.56 -5.23 -3.57
N CYS A 105 -4.36 -4.70 -3.77
CA CYS A 105 -3.15 -5.47 -4.02
C CYS A 105 -2.26 -5.44 -2.77
N VAL A 106 -1.73 -6.60 -2.39
CA VAL A 106 -0.66 -6.75 -1.40
C VAL A 106 0.44 -7.58 -2.06
N PHE A 107 1.67 -7.10 -1.98
CA PHE A 107 2.82 -7.76 -2.60
C PHE A 107 3.79 -8.27 -1.53
N SER A 108 4.33 -9.46 -1.78
CA SER A 108 5.47 -9.99 -1.02
C SER A 108 6.79 -9.41 -1.54
N GLU A 109 7.87 -9.51 -0.77
CA GLU A 109 9.21 -9.13 -1.22
C GLU A 109 9.62 -9.88 -2.52
N GLU A 110 9.23 -11.15 -2.66
CA GLU A 110 9.48 -11.92 -3.90
C GLU A 110 8.75 -11.32 -5.12
N ASP A 111 7.53 -10.83 -4.93
CA ASP A 111 6.78 -10.17 -6.00
C ASP A 111 7.41 -8.84 -6.38
N ILE A 112 7.93 -8.11 -5.39
CA ILE A 112 8.67 -6.87 -5.61
C ILE A 112 9.94 -7.10 -6.42
N GLU A 113 10.71 -8.14 -6.11
CA GLU A 113 11.91 -8.47 -6.89
C GLU A 113 11.54 -8.83 -8.33
N LYS A 114 10.44 -9.56 -8.56
CA LYS A 114 9.93 -9.83 -9.92
C LYS A 114 9.50 -8.56 -10.66
N ILE A 115 8.94 -7.57 -9.96
CA ILE A 115 8.58 -6.26 -10.53
C ILE A 115 9.87 -5.53 -10.92
N LYS A 116 10.81 -5.37 -9.98
CA LYS A 116 12.11 -4.71 -10.23
C LYS A 116 12.92 -5.33 -11.37
N GLN A 117 12.78 -6.64 -11.60
CA GLN A 117 13.50 -7.34 -12.67
C GLN A 117 12.92 -7.10 -14.06
N LYS A 118 11.61 -6.86 -14.18
CA LYS A 118 10.90 -6.90 -15.47
C LYS A 118 10.25 -5.58 -15.84
N ASP A 119 9.78 -4.84 -14.86
CA ASP A 119 9.07 -3.58 -15.04
C ASP A 119 10.06 -2.41 -15.00
N ARG A 120 9.63 -1.25 -15.50
CA ARG A 120 10.41 -0.02 -15.37
C ARG A 120 9.93 0.72 -14.12
N VAL A 121 10.76 0.77 -13.08
CA VAL A 121 10.36 1.31 -11.78
C VAL A 121 11.42 2.21 -11.16
N VAL A 122 10.99 3.13 -10.31
CA VAL A 122 11.86 3.93 -9.45
C VAL A 122 11.55 3.61 -7.99
N GLU A 123 12.55 3.17 -7.25
CA GLU A 123 12.46 2.94 -5.82
C GLU A 123 13.04 4.12 -5.05
N LEU A 124 12.23 4.71 -4.19
CA LEU A 124 12.59 5.72 -3.21
C LEU A 124 12.81 5.04 -1.86
N ILE A 125 13.99 5.17 -1.26
CA ILE A 125 14.30 4.59 0.06
C ILE A 125 14.58 5.70 1.05
N PHE A 126 13.96 5.62 2.23
CA PHE A 126 14.15 6.60 3.31
C PHE A 126 15.26 6.16 4.27
N LYS A 127 16.00 7.14 4.82
CA LYS A 127 17.09 6.91 5.79
C LYS A 127 16.64 6.19 7.07
N LYS A 128 15.38 6.35 7.40
CA LYS A 128 14.66 5.73 8.52
C LYS A 128 13.19 5.65 8.13
N PRO A 129 12.40 4.74 8.73
CA PRO A 129 10.96 4.73 8.52
C PRO A 129 10.34 6.11 8.77
N VAL A 130 9.39 6.50 7.92
CA VAL A 130 8.72 7.81 7.98
C VAL A 130 7.20 7.64 7.95
N ASP A 131 6.50 8.54 8.63
CA ASP A 131 5.05 8.64 8.52
C ASP A 131 4.68 9.62 7.41
N ILE A 132 3.76 9.24 6.54
CA ILE A 132 3.37 10.04 5.37
C ILE A 132 1.89 10.32 5.42
N THR A 133 1.51 11.59 5.59
CA THR A 133 0.12 12.03 5.40
C THR A 133 -0.22 12.04 3.92
N ILE A 134 -1.29 11.35 3.53
CA ILE A 134 -1.73 11.20 2.14
C ILE A 134 -3.08 11.89 1.92
N SER A 135 -3.39 12.24 0.66
CA SER A 135 -4.62 12.93 0.24
C SER A 135 -5.87 12.03 0.26
N GLN A 136 -5.93 11.03 1.14
CA GLN A 136 -7.12 10.24 1.42
C GLN A 136 -7.79 10.78 2.70
N TRP A 137 -8.95 11.41 2.54
CA TRP A 137 -9.79 11.79 3.68
C TRP A 137 -10.43 10.57 4.33
N VAL A 138 -10.52 10.56 5.66
CA VAL A 138 -11.15 9.49 6.43
C VAL A 138 -12.32 10.06 7.22
N GLU A 139 -13.48 9.42 7.12
CA GLU A 139 -14.68 9.84 7.85
C GLU A 139 -14.46 9.72 9.36
N PRO A 140 -14.97 10.67 10.18
CA PRO A 140 -14.75 10.68 11.63
C PRO A 140 -15.02 9.34 12.32
N GLU A 141 -16.05 8.62 11.88
CA GLU A 141 -16.47 7.34 12.43
C GLU A 141 -15.48 6.21 12.13
N GLU A 142 -14.60 6.35 11.14
CA GLU A 142 -13.60 5.34 10.76
C GLU A 142 -12.21 5.63 11.38
N ARG A 143 -11.99 6.83 11.93
CA ARG A 143 -10.67 7.27 12.43
C ARG A 143 -10.17 6.50 13.65
N TYR A 144 -11.01 5.71 14.32
CA TYR A 144 -10.60 4.95 15.50
C TYR A 144 -9.61 3.81 15.19
N HIS A 145 -9.55 3.36 13.93
CA HIS A 145 -8.66 2.27 13.49
C HIS A 145 -7.80 2.64 12.27
N ILE A 146 -7.97 3.84 11.73
CA ILE A 146 -7.16 4.36 10.62
C ILE A 146 -6.40 5.58 11.13
N PRO A 147 -5.05 5.54 11.17
CA PRO A 147 -4.24 6.68 11.57
C PRO A 147 -4.55 7.91 10.70
N THR A 148 -4.85 9.04 11.33
CA THR A 148 -5.07 10.32 10.64
C THR A 148 -4.28 11.47 11.24
N ASP A 149 -4.10 12.54 10.46
CA ASP A 149 -3.65 13.83 10.96
C ASP A 149 -4.76 14.58 11.69
N GLU A 150 -4.47 15.79 12.18
CA GLU A 150 -5.44 16.65 12.90
C GLU A 150 -6.62 17.07 12.02
N LYS A 151 -6.42 17.07 10.70
CA LYS A 151 -7.46 17.45 9.74
C LYS A 151 -8.37 16.26 9.44
N GLY A 152 -7.86 15.02 9.47
CA GLY A 152 -8.61 13.81 9.14
C GLY A 152 -8.10 13.10 7.88
N TYR A 153 -6.92 13.48 7.38
CA TYR A 153 -6.26 12.79 6.28
C TYR A 153 -5.48 11.58 6.80
N ARG A 154 -5.54 10.48 6.06
CA ARG A 154 -4.88 9.23 6.41
C ARG A 154 -3.37 9.39 6.47
N ILE A 155 -2.76 8.69 7.41
CA ILE A 155 -1.31 8.56 7.55
C ILE A 155 -0.90 7.14 7.23
N LEU A 156 0.11 7.01 6.38
CA LEU A 156 0.85 5.78 6.14
C LEU A 156 2.00 5.75 7.14
N GLU A 157 1.90 4.91 8.15
CA GLU A 157 2.89 4.82 9.23
C GLU A 157 4.08 3.92 8.85
N ASN A 158 5.26 4.22 9.36
CA ASN A 158 6.48 3.39 9.22
C ASN A 158 6.83 3.02 7.77
N VAL A 159 6.71 3.96 6.84
CA VAL A 159 7.08 3.76 5.43
C VAL A 159 8.61 3.74 5.31
N GLU A 160 9.14 2.62 4.82
CA GLU A 160 10.59 2.44 4.58
C GLU A 160 10.98 2.75 3.14
N THR A 161 10.08 2.42 2.20
CA THR A 161 10.32 2.61 0.77
C THR A 161 9.02 2.83 0.00
N ALA A 162 9.12 3.48 -1.16
CA ALA A 162 8.05 3.55 -2.13
C ALA A 162 8.57 3.22 -3.53
N ILE A 163 7.88 2.34 -4.25
CA ILE A 163 8.22 1.90 -5.61
C ILE A 163 7.21 2.49 -6.57
N PHE A 164 7.67 3.35 -7.46
CA PHE A 164 6.89 4.03 -8.49
C PHE A 164 6.97 3.24 -9.79
N ILE A 165 5.83 2.74 -10.26
CA ILE A 165 5.76 1.91 -11.46
C ILE A 165 5.55 2.81 -12.68
N LEU A 166 6.60 2.96 -13.48
CA LEU A 166 6.58 3.79 -14.69
C LEU A 166 6.01 3.03 -15.89
N GLU A 167 6.35 1.75 -16.02
CA GLU A 167 5.89 0.88 -17.08
C GLU A 167 5.71 -0.55 -16.55
N ASP A 168 4.51 -1.11 -16.74
CA ASP A 168 4.16 -2.47 -16.34
C ASP A 168 4.30 -3.41 -17.54
N ASN A 169 5.47 -4.04 -17.64
CA ASN A 169 5.81 -4.95 -18.74
C ASN A 169 5.17 -6.34 -18.57
N GLN A 170 4.44 -6.55 -17.48
CA GLN A 170 3.85 -7.83 -17.11
C GLN A 170 2.33 -7.83 -17.22
N GLU A 171 1.74 -6.76 -17.75
CA GLU A 171 0.29 -6.60 -17.98
C GLU A 171 -0.55 -6.84 -16.70
N ARG A 172 0.01 -6.51 -15.53
CA ARG A 172 -0.67 -6.65 -14.23
C ARG A 172 -1.65 -5.50 -13.95
N GLY A 173 -1.67 -4.47 -14.79
CA GLY A 173 -2.43 -3.24 -14.61
C GLY A 173 -1.81 -2.29 -13.58
N LEU A 174 -0.50 -2.38 -13.34
CA LEU A 174 0.21 -1.65 -12.28
C LEU A 174 0.86 -0.36 -12.75
N GLU A 175 0.82 -0.04 -14.05
CA GLU A 175 1.31 1.25 -14.54
C GLU A 175 0.68 2.41 -13.76
N ALA A 176 1.51 3.37 -13.36
CA ALA A 176 1.14 4.51 -12.51
C ALA A 176 0.72 4.19 -11.07
N HIS A 177 0.87 2.95 -10.62
CA HIS A 177 0.74 2.61 -9.21
C HIS A 177 2.04 2.88 -8.44
N ILE A 178 1.88 3.07 -7.13
CA ILE A 178 2.95 3.28 -6.17
C ILE A 178 2.80 2.22 -5.09
N LEU A 179 3.81 1.37 -4.96
CA LEU A 179 3.86 0.33 -3.93
C LEU A 179 4.58 0.89 -2.71
N VAL A 180 3.88 1.04 -1.60
CA VAL A 180 4.41 1.60 -0.36
C VAL A 180 4.79 0.45 0.57
N GLY A 181 6.08 0.33 0.86
CA GLY A 181 6.67 -0.68 1.73
C GLY A 181 6.73 -0.22 3.18
N HIS A 182 6.10 -0.99 4.06
CA HIS A 182 6.05 -0.74 5.51
C HIS A 182 6.82 -1.83 6.26
N GLY A 183 7.61 -1.43 7.25
CA GLY A 183 8.27 -2.38 8.15
C GLY A 183 7.28 -3.02 9.11
N VAL A 184 7.14 -4.35 9.06
CA VAL A 184 6.28 -5.14 9.96
C VAL A 184 7.07 -6.36 10.45
N GLU A 185 7.33 -6.45 11.75
CA GLU A 185 7.98 -7.61 12.40
C GLU A 185 9.30 -8.07 11.71
N GLY A 186 10.07 -7.12 11.17
CA GLY A 186 11.34 -7.39 10.50
C GLY A 186 11.24 -7.83 9.03
N ARG A 187 10.06 -7.69 8.41
CA ARG A 187 9.84 -7.84 6.96
C ARG A 187 9.18 -6.60 6.39
N ILE A 188 9.26 -6.43 5.07
CA ILE A 188 8.57 -5.32 4.41
C ILE A 188 7.29 -5.82 3.74
N GLY A 189 6.16 -5.27 4.18
CA GLY A 189 4.86 -5.48 3.55
C GLY A 189 4.55 -4.35 2.57
N TYR A 190 4.14 -4.68 1.34
CA TYR A 190 3.87 -3.67 0.32
C TYR A 190 2.37 -3.49 0.09
N SER A 191 1.90 -2.26 0.28
CA SER A 191 0.54 -1.85 -0.04
C SER A 191 0.49 -1.08 -1.36
N CYS A 192 -0.62 -1.20 -2.07
CA CYS A 192 -0.76 -0.76 -3.45
C CYS A 192 -1.60 0.52 -3.51
N TRP A 193 -1.00 1.60 -4.02
CA TRP A 193 -1.61 2.93 -4.04
C TRP A 193 -1.57 3.56 -5.42
N ALA A 194 -2.41 4.55 -5.63
CA ALA A 194 -2.36 5.39 -6.81
C ALA A 194 -2.90 6.80 -6.50
N ILE A 195 -2.65 7.70 -7.43
CA ILE A 195 -3.23 9.04 -7.45
C ILE A 195 -4.38 9.01 -8.45
N ASN A 196 -5.59 9.21 -7.97
CA ASN A 196 -6.79 9.31 -8.79
C ASN A 196 -7.14 10.78 -9.02
N ILE A 197 -7.34 11.17 -10.28
CA ILE A 197 -7.67 12.54 -10.70
C ILE A 197 -9.18 12.78 -10.84
N LYS A 198 -10.01 11.73 -10.77
CA LYS A 198 -11.47 11.84 -10.87
C LYS A 198 -12.17 11.48 -9.57
N LYS A 199 -13.35 12.06 -9.36
CA LYS A 199 -14.23 11.72 -8.24
C LYS A 199 -14.81 10.31 -8.39
N GLU A 200 -15.23 9.73 -7.27
CA GLU A 200 -15.63 8.33 -7.10
C GLU A 200 -16.56 7.79 -8.20
N GLY A 201 -16.28 6.55 -8.63
CA GLY A 201 -17.08 5.78 -9.59
C GLY A 201 -16.44 5.60 -10.97
N LYS A 202 -15.46 6.43 -11.35
CA LYS A 202 -14.63 6.25 -12.56
C LYS A 202 -13.18 6.64 -12.28
N PRO A 203 -12.41 5.78 -11.58
CA PRO A 203 -11.02 6.08 -11.27
C PRO A 203 -10.23 6.26 -12.57
N GLU A 204 -9.51 7.37 -12.64
CA GLU A 204 -8.54 7.65 -13.69
C GLU A 204 -7.24 8.00 -13.00
N LEU A 205 -6.19 7.23 -13.28
CA LEU A 205 -4.92 7.38 -12.60
C LEU A 205 -4.15 8.55 -13.18
N ASP A 206 -3.56 9.38 -12.32
CA ASP A 206 -2.57 10.38 -12.73
C ASP A 206 -1.34 9.66 -13.28
N LYS A 207 -1.11 9.79 -14.59
CA LYS A 207 0.13 9.33 -15.26
C LYS A 207 1.11 10.48 -15.51
N SER A 208 0.74 11.73 -15.24
CA SER A 208 1.54 12.91 -15.62
C SER A 208 2.90 12.99 -14.92
N TRP A 209 3.03 12.36 -13.75
CA TRP A 209 4.29 12.31 -13.01
C TRP A 209 5.32 11.37 -13.66
N ILE A 210 4.89 10.37 -14.44
CA ILE A 210 5.78 9.47 -15.19
C ILE A 210 6.57 10.29 -16.22
N ASP A 211 5.91 11.19 -16.93
CA ASP A 211 6.56 12.10 -17.87
C ASP A 211 7.56 13.04 -17.19
N GLY A 212 7.25 13.48 -15.96
CA GLY A 212 8.15 14.29 -15.15
C GLY A 212 9.45 13.55 -14.82
N ILE A 213 9.36 12.29 -14.42
CA ILE A 213 10.51 11.43 -14.16
C ILE A 213 11.31 11.18 -15.45
N ASN A 214 10.64 10.80 -16.54
CA ASN A 214 11.29 10.54 -17.82
C ASN A 214 12.05 11.76 -18.37
N ARG A 215 11.66 12.99 -18.02
CA ARG A 215 12.39 14.21 -18.42
C ARG A 215 13.64 14.44 -17.59
N LEU A 216 13.62 14.09 -16.30
CA LEU A 216 14.74 14.25 -15.38
C LEU A 216 15.78 13.13 -15.53
N MET A 217 15.43 12.06 -16.23
CA MET A 217 16.31 10.91 -16.49
C MET A 217 17.04 10.98 -17.84
N LYS A 218 16.83 12.05 -18.63
CA LYS A 218 17.47 12.26 -19.93
C LYS A 218 18.77 13.04 -19.81
#